data_AF-A0A356WE03-F1
#
_entry.id   AF-A0A356WE03-F1
#
_cell.length_a   1.000
_cell.length_b   1.000
_cell.length_c   1.000
_cell.angle_alpha   90.00
_cell.angle_beta   90.00
_cell.angle_gamma   90.00
#
_symmetry.space_group_name_H-M   'P 1'
#
loop_
_entity.id
_entity.type
_entity.pdbx_description
1 polymer ?
#
loop_
_entity_poly.entity_id
_entity_poly.type
_entity_poly.pdbx_seq_one_letter_code
_entity_poly.pdbx_strand_id
1 'polypeptide(L)' 'RLLVYLYLDDGTMFNQLLIDRGFARTLSIEPNTAFASIFADHESSARERRVGLWQSCER' A
#
# COMPACT_ATOMS: atom_id res chain seq x y z
N ARG A 1 10.11 0.64 18.91
CA ARG A 1 10.24 -0.03 17.59
C ARG A 1 10.38 1.04 16.52
N LEU A 2 11.18 0.80 15.48
CA LEU A 2 11.35 1.74 14.37
C LEU A 2 10.30 1.49 13.28
N LEU A 3 9.80 2.55 12.65
CA LEU A 3 8.98 2.50 11.45
C LEU A 3 9.80 3.07 10.30
N VAL A 4 9.89 2.35 9.19
CA VAL A 4 10.69 2.73 8.03
C VAL A 4 9.93 2.47 6.73
N TYR A 5 10.31 3.21 5.70
CA TYR A 5 9.97 2.92 4.32
C TYR A 5 11.12 2.17 3.67
N LEU A 6 10.80 1.05 3.03
CA LEU A 6 11.80 0.19 2.42
C LEU A 6 11.85 0.45 0.91
N TYR A 7 13.08 0.51 0.40
CA TYR A 7 13.38 0.62 -1.03
C TYR A 7 14.21 -0.59 -1.45
N LEU A 8 13.86 -1.19 -2.57
CA LEU A 8 14.65 -2.25 -3.19
C LEU A 8 15.84 -1.63 -3.96
N ASP A 9 16.79 -2.46 -4.36
CA ASP A 9 18.02 -2.02 -5.07
C ASP A 9 17.72 -1.28 -6.38
N ASP A 10 16.58 -1.57 -7.02
CA ASP A 10 16.11 -0.91 -8.25
C ASP A 10 15.38 0.42 -8.00
N GLY A 11 15.29 0.86 -6.73
CA GLY A 11 14.57 2.07 -6.32
C GLY A 11 13.08 1.87 -6.07
N THR A 12 12.55 0.65 -6.21
CA THR A 12 11.13 0.40 -5.94
C THR A 12 10.81 0.59 -4.47
N MET A 13 9.84 1.46 -4.17
CA MET A 13 9.31 1.61 -2.81
C MET A 13 8.46 0.39 -2.46
N PHE A 14 8.99 -0.49 -1.61
CA PHE A 14 8.37 -1.77 -1.29
C PHE A 14 7.01 -1.62 -0.61
N ASN A 15 6.85 -0.61 0.26
CA ASN A 15 5.57 -0.31 0.92
C ASN A 15 4.47 -0.02 -0.12
N GLN A 16 4.78 0.78 -1.14
CA GLN A 16 3.85 1.10 -2.22
C GLN A 16 3.54 -0.13 -3.08
N LEU A 17 4.56 -0.93 -3.41
CA LEU A 17 4.40 -2.17 -4.18
C LEU A 17 3.39 -3.13 -3.54
N LEU A 18 3.43 -3.26 -2.21
CA LEU A 18 2.47 -4.09 -1.47
C LEU A 18 1.04 -3.57 -1.60
N ILE A 19 0.84 -2.26 -1.52
CA ILE A 19 -0.47 -1.62 -1.66
C ILE A 19 -0.98 -1.80 -3.10
N ASP A 20 -0.14 -1.55 -4.09
CA ASP A 20 -0.48 -1.65 -5.52
C ASP A 20 -0.92 -3.05 -5.95
N ARG A 21 -0.35 -4.08 -5.33
CA ARG A 21 -0.75 -5.48 -5.55
C ARG A 21 -1.95 -5.91 -4.69
N GLY A 22 -2.47 -5.01 -3.86
CA GLY A 22 -3.59 -5.27 -2.97
C GLY A 22 -3.21 -6.17 -1.79
N PHE A 23 -1.94 -6.25 -1.40
CA PHE A 23 -1.47 -7.09 -0.30
C PHE A 23 -1.43 -6.36 1.06
N ALA A 24 -1.69 -5.06 1.08
CA ALA A 24 -1.69 -4.25 2.29
C ALA A 24 -2.85 -3.25 2.31
N ARG A 25 -3.23 -2.82 3.52
CA ARG A 25 -4.12 -1.68 3.78
C ARG A 25 -3.33 -0.56 4.43
N THR A 26 -3.72 0.68 4.18
CA THR A 26 -3.03 1.84 4.74
C THR A 26 -3.44 2.10 6.19
N LEU A 27 -2.48 2.54 6.99
CA LEU A 27 -2.70 3.03 8.35
C LEU A 27 -1.78 4.22 8.59
N SER A 28 -2.38 5.39 8.80
CA SER A 28 -1.66 6.66 8.97
C SER A 28 -1.79 7.10 10.42
N ILE A 29 -0.66 7.17 11.13
CA ILE A 29 -0.58 7.61 12.52
C ILE A 29 0.52 8.67 12.62
N GLU A 30 0.19 9.83 13.15
CA GLU A 30 1.15 10.92 13.37
C GLU A 30 2.30 10.49 14.30
N PRO A 31 3.53 11.00 14.09
CA PRO A 31 3.92 12.00 13.10
C PRO A 31 4.32 11.41 11.72
N ASN A 32 4.21 10.09 11.52
CA ASN A 32 4.77 9.40 10.34
C ASN A 32 3.78 9.34 9.17
N THR A 33 3.36 10.50 8.68
CA THR A 33 2.29 10.64 7.67
C THR A 33 2.78 11.15 6.32
N ALA A 34 4.10 11.19 6.09
CA ALA A 34 4.72 11.74 4.87
C ALA A 34 4.15 11.18 3.56
N PHE A 35 3.73 9.90 3.54
CA PHE A 35 3.17 9.22 2.37
C PHE A 35 1.69 8.86 2.51
N ALA A 36 1.00 9.42 3.51
CA ALA A 36 -0.38 9.02 3.84
C ALA A 36 -1.35 9.20 2.68
N SER A 37 -1.32 10.35 2.00
CA SER A 37 -2.19 10.63 0.85
C SER A 37 -1.87 9.73 -0.34
N ILE A 38 -0.59 9.62 -0.71
CA ILE A 38 -0.12 8.77 -1.82
C ILE A 38 -0.60 7.33 -1.59
N PHE A 39 -0.33 6.77 -0.41
CA PHE A 39 -0.76 5.41 -0.11
C PHE A 39 -2.27 5.22 -0.15
N ALA A 40 -3.06 6.20 0.28
CA ALA A 40 -4.52 6.13 0.20
C ALA A 40 -5.00 6.06 -1.27
N ASP A 41 -4.39 6.83 -2.17
CA ASP A 41 -4.71 6.81 -3.60
C ASP A 41 -4.36 5.44 -4.23
N HIS A 42 -3.18 4.90 -3.90
CA HIS A 42 -2.77 3.56 -4.35
C HIS A 42 -3.70 2.45 -3.82
N GLU A 43 -4.17 2.56 -2.57
CA GLU A 43 -5.14 1.61 -2.02
C GLU A 43 -6.49 1.71 -2.72
N SER A 44 -6.96 2.92 -3.05
CA SER A 44 -8.19 3.10 -3.84
C SER A 44 -8.07 2.44 -5.21
N SER A 45 -6.95 2.65 -5.91
CA SER A 45 -6.69 2.01 -7.20
C SER A 45 -6.67 0.47 -7.09
N ALA A 46 -6.04 -0.08 -6.04
CA ALA A 46 -6.02 -1.53 -5.82
C ALA A 46 -7.41 -2.11 -5.57
N ARG A 47 -8.28 -1.37 -4.86
CA ARG A 47 -9.69 -1.74 -4.63
C ARG A 47 -10.49 -1.75 -5.93
N GLU A 48 -10.35 -0.69 -6.73
CA GLU A 48 -11.02 -0.57 -8.03
C GLU A 48 -10.62 -1.70 -9.00
N ARG A 49 -9.34 -2.06 -9.01
CA ARG A 49 -8.80 -3.18 -9.81
C ARG A 49 -9.10 -4.56 -9.23
N ARG A 50 -9.70 -4.65 -8.03
CA ARG A 50 -10.02 -5.89 -7.32
C ARG A 50 -8.84 -6.86 -7.24
N VAL A 51 -7.66 -6.36 -6.88
CA VAL A 51 -6.45 -7.18 -6.74
C VAL A 51 -6.19 -7.58 -5.29
N GLY A 52 -5.52 -8.72 -5.09
CA GLY A 52 -5.11 -9.19 -3.76
C GLY A 52 -6.28 -9.32 -2.78
N LEU A 53 -6.18 -8.64 -1.64
CA LEU A 53 -7.20 -8.58 -0.58
C LEU A 53 -8.56 -8.06 -1.06
N TRP A 54 -8.64 -7.44 -2.24
CA TRP A 54 -9.85 -6.83 -2.80
C TRP A 54 -10.55 -7.72 -3.83
N GLN A 55 -10.05 -8.93 -4.07
CA GLN A 55 -10.77 -9.90 -4.90
C GLN A 55 -12.07 -10.32 -4.19
N SER A 56 -13.16 -10.40 -4.95
CA SER A 56 -14.37 -11.10 -4.48
C SER A 56 -14.14 -12.60 -4.61
N CYS A 57 -14.51 -13.40 -3.61
CA CYS A 57 -14.68 -14.83 -3.82
C CYS A 57 -15.79 -15.03 -4.86
N GLU A 58 -15.42 -15.40 -6.08
CA GLU A 58 -16.36 -15.96 -7.03
C GLU A 58 -16.72 -17.37 -6.54
N ARG A 59 -18.02 -17.63 -6.38
CA ARG A 59 -18.55 -18.92 -5.92
C ARG A 59 -18.61 -19.93 -7.05
#